data_AF-A0AAV2QVF9-F1
#
_entry.id   AF-A0AAV2QVF9-F1
#
_cell.length_a   1.000
_cell.length_b   1.000
_cell.length_c   1.000
_cell.angle_alpha   90.00
_cell.angle_beta   90.00
_cell.angle_gamma   90.00
#
_symmetry.space_group_name_H-M   'P 1'
#
loop_
_entity.id
_entity.type
_entity.pdbx_description
1 polymer ?
#
loop_
_entity_poly.entity_id
_entity_poly.type
_entity_poly.pdbx_seq_one_letter_code
_entity_poly.pdbx_strand_id
1 'polypeptide(L)'
;DINPIPALHSHIDKKDSPINSKRNVLDWVSFRITRCMEDMFEAHGRRVARHPYKAALICTLVSLLCSLGNINFVIELRPFKLWLPQDSEFIKVLDWQADNFPIDYRFHTAVWESDNVLTARAIQEMWRTHNLVQELVVSGSNITWSDVCAKIPTLIDYASVLSDDDTDMSFILPRKLYCNIASELPSACFESSLLEIWGLNNDVIMNLTDSKVINDINNIKVSAVFGYQRDFISMLGGTKKDSNGKIISANAAKHVWVTTLDHEAITNGDAEIDEGTGGLVDSAGLLFEASWVNTVLNNTGREPNILFYGQSASSFGKVSEENIYGDVKWLALGFSLMFAFVNMTLGRRNQVEQRPLLSLFGLLSCGFAIGISYGICSA
;
A
#
# COMPACT_ATOMS: atom_id res chain seq x y z
N ASP A 1 -56.92 60.59 23.75
CA ASP A 1 -56.07 61.60 24.39
C ASP A 1 -54.77 61.80 23.64
N ILE A 2 -54.35 63.06 23.62
CA ILE A 2 -53.42 63.72 22.71
C ILE A 2 -51.97 63.62 23.23
N ASN A 3 -51.01 63.34 22.33
CA ASN A 3 -49.54 63.63 22.22
C ASN A 3 -48.80 64.43 23.35
N PRO A 4 -47.42 64.52 23.37
CA PRO A 4 -46.31 63.70 22.84
C PRO A 4 -45.01 63.61 23.73
N ILE A 5 -43.94 63.01 23.18
CA ILE A 5 -42.47 62.86 23.50
C ILE A 5 -41.80 63.92 24.44
N PRO A 6 -40.67 63.61 25.14
CA PRO A 6 -39.36 63.95 24.56
C PRO A 6 -38.20 62.94 24.81
N ALA A 7 -37.24 62.94 23.88
CA ALA A 7 -35.93 62.33 24.01
C ALA A 7 -35.07 63.05 25.08
N LEU A 8 -34.19 62.31 25.77
CA LEU A 8 -33.07 62.93 26.48
C LEU A 8 -31.85 62.00 26.52
N HIS A 9 -30.76 62.48 25.91
CA HIS A 9 -29.40 62.05 26.20
C HIS A 9 -29.15 62.06 27.71
N SER A 10 -28.58 60.99 28.26
CA SER A 10 -27.85 61.05 29.51
C SER A 10 -26.47 60.44 29.33
N HIS A 11 -25.49 61.34 29.18
CA HIS A 11 -24.13 61.12 29.62
C HIS A 11 -24.18 60.58 31.05
N ILE A 12 -23.83 59.31 31.24
CA ILE A 12 -23.50 58.79 32.56
C ILE A 12 -22.03 59.14 32.77
N ASP A 13 -21.81 60.25 33.47
CA ASP A 13 -20.57 60.59 34.12
C ASP A 13 -20.15 59.44 35.04
N LYS A 14 -19.12 58.70 34.62
CA LYS A 14 -18.38 57.81 35.52
C LYS A 14 -17.59 58.68 36.48
N LYS A 15 -18.20 58.89 37.64
CA LYS A 15 -17.62 59.49 38.84
C LYS A 15 -16.30 58.79 39.19
N ASP A 16 -15.19 59.50 39.04
CA ASP A 16 -13.86 59.04 39.47
C ASP A 16 -13.86 58.79 40.97
N SER A 17 -13.68 57.53 41.36
CA SER A 17 -13.29 57.13 42.71
C SER A 17 -11.76 57.25 42.85
N PRO A 18 -11.25 57.62 44.02
CA PRO A 18 -9.84 57.99 44.18
C PRO A 18 -8.95 56.77 43.98
N ILE A 19 -8.03 56.91 43.02
CA ILE A 19 -7.02 55.94 42.63
C ILE A 19 -6.11 55.69 43.83
N ASN A 20 -6.29 54.55 44.51
CA ASN A 20 -5.30 54.05 45.46
C ASN A 20 -5.09 52.54 45.24
N SER A 21 -4.29 52.25 44.23
CA SER A 21 -3.52 51.01 44.09
C SER A 21 -2.30 51.42 43.28
N LYS A 22 -1.10 51.20 43.82
CA LYS A 22 0.14 51.33 43.05
C LYS A 22 -0.01 50.41 41.83
N ARG A 23 -0.35 50.95 40.66
CA ARG A 23 -0.38 50.16 39.43
C ARG A 23 1.01 49.55 39.29
N ASN A 24 1.08 48.24 39.38
CA ASN A 24 2.34 47.53 39.28
C ASN A 24 2.93 47.87 37.90
N VAL A 25 4.26 47.95 37.80
CA VAL A 25 4.94 48.20 36.52
C VAL A 25 4.45 47.20 35.44
N LEU A 26 4.12 45.98 35.85
CA LEU A 26 3.50 44.95 35.02
C LEU A 26 2.10 45.33 34.50
N ASP A 27 1.25 45.97 35.30
CA ASP A 27 -0.08 46.43 34.86
C ASP A 27 0.03 47.57 33.85
N TRP A 28 1.02 48.45 34.02
CA TRP A 28 1.30 49.53 33.08
C TRP A 28 1.87 49.01 31.76
N VAL A 29 2.81 48.04 31.82
CA VAL A 29 3.35 47.37 30.64
C VAL A 29 2.25 46.60 29.91
N SER A 30 1.42 45.83 30.63
CA SER A 30 0.27 45.11 30.08
C SER A 30 -0.70 46.07 29.40
N PHE A 31 -1.10 47.16 30.07
CA PHE A 31 -1.97 48.18 29.47
C PHE A 31 -1.36 48.79 28.20
N ARG A 32 -0.05 49.03 28.19
CA ARG A 32 0.63 49.61 27.03
C ARG A 32 0.68 48.63 25.85
N ILE A 33 0.96 47.35 26.11
CA ILE A 33 0.98 46.30 25.09
C ILE A 33 -0.42 46.11 24.52
N THR A 34 -1.45 45.96 25.37
CA THR A 34 -2.84 45.78 24.93
C THR A 34 -3.29 46.94 24.06
N ARG A 35 -3.06 48.18 24.50
CA ARG A 35 -3.41 49.37 23.71
C ARG A 35 -2.68 49.42 22.37
N CYS A 36 -1.40 49.07 22.36
CA CYS A 36 -0.64 49.00 21.11
C CYS A 36 -1.19 47.94 20.14
N MET A 37 -1.60 46.78 20.66
CA MET A 37 -2.21 45.72 19.86
C MET A 37 -3.57 46.15 19.33
N GLU A 38 -4.41 46.77 20.17
CA GLU A 38 -5.72 47.32 19.78
C GLU A 38 -5.57 48.35 18.67
N ASP A 39 -4.70 49.34 18.84
CA ASP A 39 -4.44 50.39 17.84
C ASP A 39 -3.95 49.78 16.51
N MET A 40 -3.09 48.76 16.57
CA MET A 40 -2.56 48.08 15.39
C MET A 40 -3.65 47.27 14.66
N PHE A 41 -4.43 46.46 15.37
CA PHE A 41 -5.50 45.66 14.78
C PHE A 41 -6.61 46.55 14.23
N GLU A 42 -6.94 47.65 14.90
CA GLU A 42 -7.91 48.61 14.42
C GLU A 42 -7.42 49.32 13.15
N ALA A 43 -6.16 49.76 13.12
CA ALA A 43 -5.58 50.38 11.94
C ALA A 43 -5.53 49.41 10.75
N HIS A 44 -5.16 48.15 10.99
CA HIS A 44 -5.16 47.10 9.97
C HIS A 44 -6.58 46.80 9.47
N GLY A 45 -7.54 46.58 10.37
CA GLY A 45 -8.94 46.31 10.04
C GLY A 45 -9.57 47.45 9.23
N ARG A 46 -9.34 48.71 9.63
CA ARG A 46 -9.81 49.88 8.86
C ARG A 46 -9.18 49.95 7.47
N ARG A 47 -7.91 49.54 7.30
CA ARG A 47 -7.25 49.50 5.99
C ARG A 47 -7.89 48.47 5.07
N VAL A 48 -8.14 47.25 5.56
CA VAL A 48 -8.80 46.17 4.81
C VAL A 48 -10.24 46.56 4.46
N ALA A 49 -11.00 47.10 5.42
CA ALA A 49 -12.40 47.50 5.22
C ALA A 49 -12.59 48.65 4.22
N ARG A 50 -11.59 49.56 4.08
CA ARG A 50 -11.62 50.62 3.06
C ARG A 50 -11.48 50.12 1.63
N HIS A 51 -10.79 49.00 1.42
CA HIS A 51 -10.54 48.44 0.09
C HIS A 51 -10.66 46.90 0.08
N PRO A 52 -11.87 46.36 0.34
CA PRO A 52 -12.06 44.93 0.56
C PRO A 52 -11.67 44.08 -0.65
N TYR A 53 -12.02 44.51 -1.87
CA TYR A 53 -11.69 43.78 -3.10
C TYR A 53 -10.18 43.72 -3.38
N LYS A 54 -9.44 44.79 -3.07
CA LYS A 54 -7.97 44.81 -3.24
C LYS A 54 -7.31 43.87 -2.25
N ALA A 55 -7.75 43.88 -0.99
CA ALA A 55 -7.24 42.98 0.03
C ALA A 55 -7.51 41.51 -0.33
N ALA A 56 -8.75 41.18 -0.74
CA ALA A 56 -9.10 39.83 -1.18
C ALA A 56 -8.25 39.38 -2.38
N LEU A 57 -8.10 40.23 -3.40
CA LEU A 57 -7.29 39.93 -4.58
C LEU A 57 -5.82 39.65 -4.20
N ILE A 58 -5.21 40.50 -3.37
CA ILE A 58 -3.83 40.31 -2.92
C ILE A 58 -3.68 39.00 -2.16
N CYS A 59 -4.57 38.71 -1.20
CA CYS A 59 -4.52 37.47 -0.45
C CYS A 59 -4.65 36.25 -1.36
N THR A 60 -5.62 36.25 -2.28
CA THR A 60 -5.81 35.15 -3.23
C THR A 60 -4.59 34.98 -4.15
N LEU A 61 -4.03 36.07 -4.68
CA LEU A 61 -2.84 36.00 -5.52
C LEU A 61 -1.64 35.41 -4.77
N VAL A 62 -1.38 35.87 -3.55
CA VAL A 62 -0.30 35.32 -2.71
C VAL A 62 -0.54 33.84 -2.43
N SER A 63 -1.78 33.46 -2.06
CA SER A 63 -2.13 32.06 -1.82
C SER A 63 -1.91 31.18 -3.04
N LEU A 64 -2.33 31.64 -4.22
CA LEU A 64 -2.14 30.92 -5.48
C LEU A 64 -0.66 30.79 -5.83
N LEU A 65 0.12 31.86 -5.65
CA LEU A 65 1.54 31.89 -5.96
C LEU A 65 2.34 30.94 -5.04
N CYS A 66 2.02 30.90 -3.75
CA CYS A 66 2.59 29.90 -2.83
C CYS A 66 2.12 28.47 -3.15
N SER A 67 0.90 28.32 -3.66
CA SER A 67 0.38 27.00 -4.05
C SER A 67 0.99 26.48 -5.36
N LEU A 68 1.69 27.31 -6.15
CA LEU A 68 2.36 26.84 -7.38
C LEU A 68 3.46 25.80 -7.11
N GLY A 69 4.05 25.78 -5.91
CA GLY A 69 5.02 24.75 -5.54
C GLY A 69 4.45 23.33 -5.52
N ASN A 70 3.12 23.17 -5.47
CA ASN A 70 2.48 21.86 -5.62
C ASN A 70 2.70 21.22 -7.01
N ILE A 71 3.16 21.98 -8.02
CA ILE A 71 3.56 21.42 -9.32
C ILE A 71 4.75 20.47 -9.16
N ASN A 72 5.61 20.71 -8.18
CA ASN A 72 6.76 19.86 -7.86
C ASN A 72 6.44 18.85 -6.74
N PHE A 73 5.16 18.65 -6.41
CA PHE A 73 4.77 17.70 -5.37
C PHE A 73 5.07 16.27 -5.84
N VAL A 74 5.95 15.59 -5.11
CA VAL A 74 6.32 14.19 -5.36
C VAL A 74 5.76 13.33 -4.23
N ILE A 75 5.04 12.28 -4.60
CA ILE A 75 4.56 11.26 -3.68
C ILE A 75 5.68 10.23 -3.52
N GLU A 76 6.02 9.91 -2.28
CA GLU A 76 6.97 8.85 -1.95
C GLU A 76 6.19 7.64 -1.43
N LEU A 77 6.32 6.51 -2.12
CA LEU A 77 5.60 5.26 -1.83
C LEU A 77 6.52 4.19 -1.25
N ARG A 78 7.85 4.37 -1.33
CA ARG A 78 8.80 3.36 -0.90
C ARG A 78 8.81 3.24 0.63
N PRO A 79 8.46 2.08 1.20
CA PRO A 79 8.32 1.93 2.64
C PRO A 79 9.63 2.18 3.38
N PHE A 80 10.76 1.72 2.86
CA PHE A 80 12.07 1.94 3.51
C PHE A 80 12.48 3.41 3.54
N LYS A 81 12.01 4.21 2.58
CA LYS A 81 12.26 5.66 2.60
C LYS A 81 11.34 6.40 3.59
N LEU A 82 10.11 5.92 3.75
CA LEU A 82 9.12 6.50 4.67
C LEU A 82 9.37 6.15 6.14
N TRP A 83 9.77 4.92 6.43
CA TRP A 83 9.73 4.35 7.78
C TRP A 83 11.10 4.18 8.44
N LEU A 84 12.20 4.35 7.71
CA LEU A 84 13.55 4.14 8.24
C LEU A 84 14.40 5.42 8.19
N PRO A 85 15.31 5.63 9.15
CA PRO A 85 16.30 6.70 9.07
C PRO A 85 17.21 6.48 7.85
N GLN A 86 17.28 7.47 6.97
CA GLN A 86 18.01 7.36 5.70
C GLN A 86 19.54 7.26 5.89
N ASP A 87 20.07 7.75 7.01
CA ASP A 87 21.49 7.64 7.35
C ASP A 87 21.88 6.31 8.03
N SER A 88 20.92 5.41 8.25
CA SER A 88 21.16 4.14 8.93
C SER A 88 22.05 3.20 8.11
N GLU A 89 22.82 2.36 8.80
CA GLU A 89 23.65 1.32 8.16
C GLU A 89 22.78 0.36 7.33
N PHE A 90 21.56 0.08 7.80
CA PHE A 90 20.60 -0.76 7.09
C PHE A 90 20.30 -0.24 5.67
N ILE A 91 20.02 1.06 5.50
CA ILE A 91 19.74 1.64 4.18
C ILE A 91 20.97 1.57 3.27
N LYS A 92 22.18 1.83 3.79
CA LYS A 92 23.41 1.74 3.00
C LYS A 92 23.67 0.33 2.46
N VAL A 93 23.43 -0.69 3.28
CA VAL A 93 23.55 -2.09 2.87
C VAL A 93 22.46 -2.46 1.87
N LEU A 94 21.24 -1.96 2.07
CA LEU A 94 20.13 -2.19 1.16
C LEU A 94 20.37 -1.55 -0.22
N ASP A 95 20.85 -0.32 -0.26
CA ASP A 95 21.20 0.38 -1.51
C ASP A 95 22.31 -0.36 -2.24
N TRP A 96 23.37 -0.77 -1.51
CA TRP A 96 24.43 -1.61 -2.10
C TRP A 96 23.87 -2.93 -2.63
N GLN A 97 22.97 -3.59 -1.90
CA GLN A 97 22.33 -4.82 -2.37
C GLN A 97 21.50 -4.57 -3.63
N ALA A 98 20.70 -3.51 -3.69
CA ALA A 98 19.88 -3.19 -4.85
C ALA A 98 20.73 -2.89 -6.09
N ASP A 99 21.85 -2.18 -5.93
CA ASP A 99 22.77 -1.84 -7.01
C ASP A 99 23.54 -3.05 -7.57
N ASN A 100 23.83 -4.06 -6.74
CA ASN A 100 24.65 -5.22 -7.11
C ASN A 100 23.83 -6.48 -7.39
N PHE A 101 22.66 -6.60 -6.76
CA PHE A 101 21.76 -7.75 -6.80
C PHE A 101 20.31 -7.25 -6.90
N PRO A 102 19.93 -6.65 -8.04
CA PRO A 102 18.57 -6.16 -8.24
C PRO A 102 17.57 -7.29 -8.02
N ILE A 103 16.45 -6.96 -7.34
CA ILE A 103 15.39 -7.92 -7.09
C ILE A 103 14.52 -7.98 -8.34
N ASP A 104 14.73 -9.02 -9.13
CA ASP A 104 13.98 -9.23 -10.37
C ASP A 104 12.73 -10.06 -10.18
N TYR A 105 12.50 -10.58 -8.97
CA TYR A 105 11.45 -11.54 -8.68
C TYR A 105 10.30 -10.92 -7.89
N ARG A 106 9.08 -11.29 -8.28
CA ARG A 106 7.86 -10.95 -7.56
C ARG A 106 7.15 -12.22 -7.14
N PHE A 107 6.61 -12.22 -5.93
CA PHE A 107 6.04 -13.41 -5.30
C PHE A 107 4.53 -13.30 -5.21
N HIS A 108 3.83 -14.39 -5.55
CA HIS A 108 2.40 -14.53 -5.37
C HIS A 108 2.15 -15.76 -4.52
N THR A 109 1.55 -15.56 -3.36
CA THR A 109 1.42 -16.61 -2.34
C THR A 109 -0.04 -17.01 -2.21
N ALA A 110 -0.29 -18.32 -2.19
CA ALA A 110 -1.53 -18.89 -1.72
C ALA A 110 -1.31 -19.69 -0.45
N VAL A 111 -2.30 -19.64 0.44
CA VAL A 111 -2.36 -20.41 1.68
C VAL A 111 -3.71 -21.11 1.75
N TRP A 112 -3.69 -22.42 1.95
CA TRP A 112 -4.87 -23.20 2.28
C TRP A 112 -4.87 -23.48 3.77
N GLU A 113 -6.02 -23.33 4.41
CA GLU A 113 -6.22 -23.62 5.82
C GLU A 113 -7.38 -24.62 5.98
N SER A 114 -7.15 -25.64 6.80
CA SER A 114 -8.15 -26.66 7.16
C SER A 114 -7.74 -27.35 8.47
N ASP A 115 -8.61 -28.19 9.03
CA ASP A 115 -8.25 -29.03 10.18
C ASP A 115 -7.08 -29.98 9.85
N ASN A 116 -7.05 -30.46 8.61
CA ASN A 116 -5.92 -31.22 8.06
C ASN A 116 -5.76 -31.00 6.55
N VAL A 117 -4.73 -30.25 6.16
CA VAL A 117 -4.38 -30.04 4.75
C VAL A 117 -3.59 -31.19 4.13
N LEU A 118 -3.20 -32.20 4.92
CA LEU A 118 -2.46 -33.38 4.44
C LEU A 118 -3.39 -34.53 4.03
N THR A 119 -4.44 -34.20 3.28
CA THR A 119 -5.40 -35.15 2.73
C THR A 119 -5.37 -35.09 1.20
N ALA A 120 -5.71 -36.19 0.52
CA ALA A 120 -5.76 -36.23 -0.93
C ALA A 120 -6.69 -35.13 -1.49
N ARG A 121 -7.82 -34.90 -0.83
CA ARG A 121 -8.78 -33.85 -1.19
C ARG A 121 -8.17 -32.45 -1.12
N ALA A 122 -7.39 -32.14 -0.07
CA ALA A 122 -6.72 -30.85 0.03
C ALA A 122 -5.63 -30.66 -1.02
N ILE A 123 -4.87 -31.71 -1.33
CA ILE A 123 -3.87 -31.67 -2.41
C ILE A 123 -4.54 -31.48 -3.78
N GLN A 124 -5.71 -32.10 -4.00
CA GLN A 124 -6.51 -31.91 -5.22
C GLN A 124 -7.05 -30.47 -5.35
N GLU A 125 -7.40 -29.81 -4.24
CA GLU A 125 -7.76 -28.39 -4.28
C GLU A 125 -6.57 -27.46 -4.58
N MET A 126 -5.37 -27.82 -4.10
CA MET A 126 -4.14 -27.13 -4.50
C MET A 126 -3.88 -27.31 -6.00
N TRP A 127 -4.08 -28.51 -6.52
CA TRP A 127 -3.96 -28.84 -7.95
C TRP A 127 -4.97 -28.09 -8.81
N ARG A 128 -6.22 -28.01 -8.38
CA ARG A 128 -7.26 -27.20 -9.03
C ARG A 128 -6.83 -25.74 -9.18
N THR A 129 -6.25 -25.18 -8.12
CA THR A 129 -5.76 -23.79 -8.12
C THR A 129 -4.54 -23.62 -9.03
N HIS A 130 -3.61 -24.58 -9.03
CA HIS A 130 -2.51 -24.63 -9.98
C HIS A 130 -3.02 -24.57 -11.43
N ASN A 131 -3.96 -25.43 -11.81
CA ASN A 131 -4.53 -25.44 -13.16
C ASN A 131 -5.20 -24.12 -13.53
N LEU A 132 -5.93 -23.49 -12.60
CA LEU A 132 -6.52 -22.17 -12.84
C LEU A 132 -5.47 -21.11 -13.18
N VAL A 133 -4.29 -21.16 -12.57
CA VAL A 133 -3.18 -20.23 -12.87
C VAL A 133 -2.50 -20.60 -14.20
N GLN A 134 -2.33 -21.89 -14.49
CA GLN A 134 -1.75 -22.35 -15.76
C GLN A 134 -2.63 -22.00 -16.97
N GLU A 135 -3.94 -22.08 -16.83
CA GLU A 135 -4.92 -21.76 -17.87
C GLU A 135 -5.28 -20.27 -17.94
N LEU A 136 -4.72 -19.44 -17.04
CA LEU A 136 -5.03 -18.03 -16.97
C LEU A 136 -4.53 -17.27 -18.20
N VAL A 137 -5.46 -16.61 -18.89
CA VAL A 137 -5.17 -15.61 -19.93
C VAL A 137 -5.73 -14.27 -19.48
N VAL A 138 -4.87 -13.26 -19.42
CA VAL A 138 -5.24 -11.92 -18.98
C VAL A 138 -6.22 -11.28 -19.96
N SER A 139 -7.39 -10.87 -19.46
CA SER A 139 -8.46 -10.30 -20.30
C SER A 139 -8.00 -9.05 -21.06
N GLY A 140 -8.21 -9.03 -22.38
CA GLY A 140 -7.80 -7.90 -23.24
C GLY A 140 -6.33 -7.93 -23.66
N SER A 141 -5.58 -8.96 -23.26
CA SER A 141 -4.23 -9.24 -23.73
C SER A 141 -4.06 -10.75 -23.99
N ASN A 142 -2.91 -11.18 -24.47
CA ASN A 142 -2.58 -12.61 -24.62
C ASN A 142 -1.52 -13.05 -23.60
N ILE A 143 -1.42 -12.35 -22.46
CA ILE A 143 -0.43 -12.64 -21.42
C ILE A 143 -0.88 -13.90 -20.65
N THR A 144 0.05 -14.85 -20.53
CA THR A 144 -0.14 -16.12 -19.81
C THR A 144 0.91 -16.29 -18.71
N TRP A 145 0.72 -17.29 -17.85
CA TRP A 145 1.70 -17.62 -16.80
C TRP A 145 3.11 -17.84 -17.36
N SER A 146 3.25 -18.53 -18.50
CA SER A 146 4.56 -18.84 -19.10
C SER A 146 5.34 -17.63 -19.63
N ASP A 147 4.65 -16.51 -19.84
CA ASP A 147 5.26 -15.27 -20.33
C ASP A 147 5.90 -14.47 -19.19
N VAL A 148 5.29 -14.50 -18.00
CA VAL A 148 5.70 -13.67 -16.85
C VAL A 148 6.45 -14.46 -15.76
N CYS A 149 6.41 -15.79 -15.78
CA CYS A 149 7.02 -16.61 -14.75
C CYS A 149 8.56 -16.50 -14.74
N ALA A 150 9.14 -16.57 -13.54
CA ALA A 150 10.56 -16.78 -13.38
C ALA A 150 10.94 -18.17 -13.92
N LYS A 151 11.81 -18.26 -14.92
CA LYS A 151 12.26 -19.55 -15.46
C LYS A 151 13.53 -20.01 -14.75
N ILE A 152 13.51 -21.23 -14.21
CA ILE A 152 14.68 -21.84 -13.57
C ILE A 152 15.04 -23.17 -14.24
N PRO A 153 16.35 -23.52 -14.31
CA PRO A 153 16.79 -24.79 -14.86
C PRO A 153 16.23 -26.00 -14.11
N THR A 154 15.91 -27.07 -14.83
CA THR A 154 15.52 -28.37 -14.28
C THR A 154 16.65 -29.37 -14.45
N LEU A 155 16.84 -30.23 -13.45
CA LEU A 155 17.93 -31.20 -13.38
C LEU A 155 17.43 -32.65 -13.37
N ILE A 156 16.19 -32.90 -13.77
CA ILE A 156 15.56 -34.24 -13.73
C ILE A 156 16.40 -35.28 -14.46
N ASP A 157 16.87 -34.96 -15.68
CA ASP A 157 17.65 -35.88 -16.51
C ASP A 157 19.07 -36.12 -15.98
N TYR A 158 19.55 -35.23 -15.10
CA TYR A 158 20.90 -35.26 -14.52
C TYR A 158 20.91 -35.65 -13.04
N ALA A 159 19.75 -35.92 -12.44
CA ALA A 159 19.60 -36.24 -11.01
C ALA A 159 20.37 -37.50 -10.60
N SER A 160 20.57 -38.44 -11.52
CA SER A 160 21.38 -39.64 -11.29
C SER A 160 22.89 -39.37 -11.27
N VAL A 161 23.35 -38.31 -11.95
CA VAL A 161 24.78 -37.93 -12.05
C VAL A 161 25.21 -37.07 -10.86
N LEU A 162 24.29 -36.29 -10.28
CA LEU A 162 24.51 -35.43 -9.13
C LEU A 162 24.52 -36.18 -7.78
N SER A 163 24.47 -37.51 -7.79
CA SER A 163 24.04 -38.29 -6.64
C SER A 163 25.10 -38.60 -5.57
N ASP A 164 26.34 -38.13 -5.68
CA ASP A 164 27.38 -38.52 -4.68
C ASP A 164 28.40 -37.44 -4.26
N ASP A 165 28.45 -36.26 -4.89
CA ASP A 165 29.45 -35.25 -4.53
C ASP A 165 28.79 -33.88 -4.33
N ASP A 166 28.79 -33.39 -3.08
CA ASP A 166 28.33 -32.06 -2.61
C ASP A 166 29.10 -30.88 -3.26
N THR A 167 29.94 -31.15 -4.26
CA THR A 167 30.70 -30.14 -4.97
C THR A 167 29.83 -29.41 -5.98
N ASP A 168 29.50 -28.17 -5.65
CA ASP A 168 28.93 -27.22 -6.59
C ASP A 168 29.86 -27.05 -7.82
N MET A 169 29.33 -27.41 -8.98
CA MET A 169 30.02 -27.34 -10.27
C MET A 169 30.53 -25.94 -10.62
N SER A 170 29.96 -24.89 -10.01
CA SER A 170 30.42 -23.50 -10.18
C SER A 170 31.85 -23.28 -9.67
N PHE A 171 32.32 -24.10 -8.71
CA PHE A 171 33.69 -24.04 -8.19
C PHE A 171 34.70 -24.83 -9.02
N ILE A 172 34.23 -25.82 -9.78
CA ILE A 172 35.09 -26.73 -10.57
C ILE A 172 35.23 -26.21 -12.01
N LEU A 173 34.14 -25.71 -12.57
CA LEU A 173 34.10 -25.29 -13.97
C LEU A 173 34.45 -23.80 -14.11
N PRO A 174 35.26 -23.42 -15.12
CA PRO A 174 35.43 -22.01 -15.46
C PRO A 174 34.08 -21.36 -15.74
N ARG A 175 33.85 -20.14 -15.23
CA ARG A 175 32.58 -19.40 -15.32
C ARG A 175 31.92 -19.47 -16.71
N LYS A 176 32.69 -19.30 -17.78
CA LYS A 176 32.17 -19.33 -19.15
C LYS A 176 31.58 -20.69 -19.52
N LEU A 177 32.22 -21.78 -19.11
CA LEU A 177 31.74 -23.14 -19.37
C LEU A 177 30.50 -23.44 -18.52
N TYR A 178 30.52 -23.04 -17.24
CA TYR A 178 29.36 -23.17 -16.35
C TYR A 178 28.13 -22.42 -16.88
N CYS A 179 28.28 -21.16 -17.27
CA CYS A 179 27.16 -20.35 -17.80
C CYS A 179 26.61 -20.92 -19.12
N ASN A 180 27.47 -21.43 -20.01
CA ASN A 180 27.02 -22.07 -21.24
C ASN A 180 26.19 -23.32 -20.94
N ILE A 181 26.67 -24.19 -20.05
CA ILE A 181 25.93 -25.40 -19.64
C ILE A 181 24.60 -25.00 -18.98
N ALA A 182 24.62 -24.04 -18.06
CA ALA A 182 23.42 -23.58 -17.38
C ALA A 182 22.38 -22.99 -18.34
N SER A 183 22.81 -22.31 -19.42
CA SER A 183 21.92 -21.75 -20.43
C SER A 183 21.28 -22.79 -21.36
N GLU A 184 21.88 -23.97 -21.47
CA GLU A 184 21.38 -25.07 -22.30
C GLU A 184 20.43 -26.02 -21.54
N LEU A 185 20.38 -25.91 -20.21
CA LEU A 185 19.49 -26.73 -19.40
C LEU A 185 18.01 -26.41 -19.71
N PRO A 186 17.14 -27.44 -19.76
CA PRO A 186 15.71 -27.20 -19.86
C PRO A 186 15.25 -26.35 -18.68
N SER A 187 14.42 -25.34 -18.93
CA SER A 187 13.90 -24.45 -17.89
C SER A 187 12.40 -24.62 -17.70
N ALA A 188 11.92 -24.54 -16.47
CA ALA A 188 10.50 -24.53 -16.13
C ALA A 188 10.14 -23.28 -15.33
N CYS A 189 8.87 -22.88 -15.37
CA CYS A 189 8.36 -21.80 -14.53
C CYS A 189 8.54 -22.14 -13.05
N PHE A 190 9.05 -21.19 -12.29
CA PHE A 190 9.34 -21.38 -10.89
C PHE A 190 8.05 -21.26 -10.07
N GLU A 191 7.61 -22.44 -9.65
CA GLU A 191 6.48 -22.64 -8.77
C GLU A 191 6.98 -23.43 -7.55
N SER A 192 6.70 -22.91 -6.36
CA SER A 192 7.06 -23.52 -5.09
C SER A 192 5.83 -24.12 -4.45
N SER A 193 5.66 -25.43 -4.52
CA SER A 193 4.47 -26.09 -4.00
C SER A 193 4.71 -27.51 -3.53
N LEU A 194 3.81 -28.02 -2.68
CA LEU A 194 3.79 -29.45 -2.32
C LEU A 194 3.52 -30.34 -3.53
N LEU A 195 2.90 -29.81 -4.59
CA LEU A 195 2.55 -30.55 -5.80
C LEU A 195 3.78 -31.03 -6.57
N GLU A 196 4.94 -30.40 -6.34
CA GLU A 196 6.23 -30.82 -6.87
C GLU A 196 6.64 -32.23 -6.45
N ILE A 197 6.15 -32.72 -5.30
CA ILE A 197 6.39 -34.09 -4.82
C ILE A 197 5.88 -35.11 -5.84
N TRP A 198 4.77 -34.79 -6.51
CA TRP A 198 4.10 -35.64 -7.49
C TRP A 198 4.33 -35.18 -8.94
N GLY A 199 5.30 -34.28 -9.16
CA GLY A 199 5.74 -33.86 -10.49
C GLY A 199 4.69 -33.07 -11.29
N LEU A 200 3.75 -32.40 -10.62
CA LEU A 200 2.66 -31.66 -11.27
C LEU A 200 1.89 -32.54 -12.27
N ASN A 201 1.70 -33.82 -11.95
CA ASN A 201 1.04 -34.77 -12.84
C ASN A 201 -0.42 -34.98 -12.41
N ASN A 202 -1.35 -34.62 -13.30
CA ASN A 202 -2.79 -34.74 -13.06
C ASN A 202 -3.21 -36.16 -12.64
N ASP A 203 -2.76 -37.19 -13.35
CA ASP A 203 -3.20 -38.57 -13.13
C ASP A 203 -2.71 -39.12 -11.79
N VAL A 204 -1.50 -38.71 -11.39
CA VAL A 204 -0.93 -39.06 -10.08
C VAL A 204 -1.69 -38.35 -8.97
N ILE A 205 -1.93 -37.04 -9.10
CA ILE A 205 -2.53 -36.20 -8.06
C ILE A 205 -4.00 -36.56 -7.83
N MET A 206 -4.75 -36.78 -8.90
CA MET A 206 -6.17 -37.13 -8.79
C MET A 206 -6.40 -38.54 -8.21
N ASN A 207 -5.38 -39.40 -8.24
CA ASN A 207 -5.44 -40.75 -7.67
C ASN A 207 -4.70 -40.89 -6.32
N LEU A 208 -4.37 -39.79 -5.65
CA LEU A 208 -3.74 -39.82 -4.33
C LEU A 208 -4.70 -40.33 -3.26
N THR A 209 -4.13 -41.02 -2.27
CA THR A 209 -4.81 -41.40 -1.03
C THR A 209 -4.17 -40.68 0.15
N ASP A 210 -4.93 -40.46 1.22
CA ASP A 210 -4.43 -39.76 2.42
C ASP A 210 -3.17 -40.43 3.00
N SER A 211 -3.13 -41.77 3.01
CA SER A 211 -1.97 -42.51 3.49
C SER A 211 -0.74 -42.30 2.62
N LYS A 212 -0.93 -42.18 1.30
CA LYS A 212 0.15 -41.88 0.35
C LYS A 212 0.65 -40.45 0.51
N VAL A 213 -0.25 -39.47 0.67
CA VAL A 213 0.11 -38.07 0.92
C VAL A 213 1.02 -37.96 2.16
N ILE A 214 0.62 -38.57 3.27
CA ILE A 214 1.40 -38.57 4.51
C ILE A 214 2.75 -39.29 4.32
N ASN A 215 2.78 -40.40 3.60
CA ASN A 215 4.01 -41.13 3.35
C ASN A 215 5.00 -40.32 2.50
N ASP A 216 4.51 -39.73 1.41
CA ASP A 216 5.33 -39.03 0.43
C ASP A 216 5.93 -37.75 1.04
N ILE A 217 5.14 -36.97 1.79
CA ILE A 217 5.59 -35.73 2.45
C ILE A 217 6.72 -35.98 3.46
N ASN A 218 6.72 -37.13 4.15
CA ASN A 218 7.75 -37.42 5.15
C ASN A 218 9.03 -38.00 4.54
N ASN A 219 8.95 -38.60 3.35
CA ASN A 219 10.06 -39.36 2.76
C ASN A 219 10.73 -38.66 1.57
N ILE A 220 9.97 -37.91 0.77
CA ILE A 220 10.46 -37.26 -0.45
C ILE A 220 11.09 -35.91 -0.09
N LYS A 221 12.35 -35.72 -0.50
CA LYS A 221 13.13 -34.50 -0.26
C LYS A 221 13.62 -33.82 -1.54
N VAL A 222 13.33 -34.41 -2.70
CA VAL A 222 13.76 -33.90 -4.00
C VAL A 222 12.53 -33.53 -4.80
N SER A 223 12.53 -32.36 -5.42
CA SER A 223 11.45 -31.93 -6.31
C SER A 223 11.42 -32.80 -7.56
N ALA A 224 10.28 -33.41 -7.87
CA ALA A 224 10.13 -34.17 -9.12
C ALA A 224 10.03 -33.26 -10.36
N VAL A 225 9.87 -31.95 -10.17
CA VAL A 225 9.78 -30.94 -11.24
C VAL A 225 11.14 -30.34 -11.57
N PHE A 226 11.93 -30.03 -10.55
CA PHE A 226 13.20 -29.34 -10.75
C PHE A 226 14.43 -30.20 -10.48
N GLY A 227 14.30 -31.30 -9.74
CA GLY A 227 15.41 -32.22 -9.45
C GLY A 227 16.34 -31.79 -8.31
N TYR A 228 16.13 -30.64 -7.66
CA TYR A 228 16.92 -30.21 -6.50
C TYR A 228 16.30 -30.61 -5.16
N GLN A 229 17.12 -30.66 -4.12
CA GLN A 229 16.68 -30.88 -2.74
C GLN A 229 15.81 -29.72 -2.27
N ARG A 230 14.68 -30.04 -1.63
CA ARG A 230 13.69 -29.07 -1.18
C ARG A 230 13.14 -29.45 0.19
N ASP A 231 12.97 -28.44 1.05
CA ASP A 231 12.29 -28.61 2.33
C ASP A 231 10.78 -28.34 2.18
N PHE A 232 10.03 -29.39 1.86
CA PHE A 232 8.55 -29.34 1.79
C PHE A 232 7.89 -29.09 3.15
N ILE A 233 8.57 -29.39 4.26
CA ILE A 233 8.02 -29.22 5.61
C ILE A 233 7.89 -27.73 5.93
N SER A 234 8.82 -26.90 5.45
CA SER A 234 8.78 -25.44 5.59
C SER A 234 7.55 -24.77 4.96
N MET A 235 6.85 -25.47 4.06
CA MET A 235 5.62 -25.01 3.42
C MET A 235 4.37 -25.29 4.26
N LEU A 236 4.48 -26.08 5.32
CA LEU A 236 3.37 -26.48 6.19
C LEU A 236 3.32 -25.61 7.45
N GLY A 237 2.10 -25.22 7.84
CA GLY A 237 1.80 -24.52 9.09
C GLY A 237 1.02 -25.41 10.06
N GLY A 238 1.28 -25.27 11.36
CA GLY A 238 0.55 -26.01 12.40
C GLY A 238 0.73 -27.52 12.33
N THR A 239 1.94 -28.01 12.02
CA THR A 239 2.21 -29.44 11.88
C THR A 239 2.07 -30.18 13.22
N LYS A 240 1.37 -31.31 13.23
CA LYS A 240 1.37 -32.27 14.34
C LYS A 240 2.23 -33.46 13.97
N LYS A 241 3.07 -33.89 14.91
CA LYS A 241 3.99 -35.02 14.76
C LYS A 241 3.61 -36.14 15.71
N ASP A 242 3.84 -37.36 15.28
CA ASP A 242 3.76 -38.54 16.13
C ASP A 242 5.01 -38.65 17.02
N SER A 243 4.98 -39.56 17.99
CA SER A 243 6.07 -39.96 18.89
C SER A 243 7.42 -40.23 18.19
N ASN A 244 7.39 -40.69 16.94
CA ASN A 244 8.57 -40.97 16.11
C ASN A 244 9.04 -39.75 15.27
N GLY A 245 8.43 -38.57 15.46
CA GLY A 245 8.76 -37.36 14.71
C GLY A 245 8.14 -37.25 13.31
N LYS A 246 7.35 -38.25 12.89
CA LYS A 246 6.62 -38.27 11.61
C LYS A 246 5.46 -37.28 11.62
N ILE A 247 5.33 -36.45 10.58
CA ILE A 247 4.21 -35.51 10.44
C ILE A 247 2.95 -36.30 10.07
N ILE A 248 1.89 -36.10 10.84
CA ILE A 248 0.59 -36.78 10.68
C ILE A 248 -0.52 -35.83 10.23
N SER A 249 -0.41 -34.54 10.52
CA SER A 249 -1.36 -33.53 10.08
C SER A 249 -0.70 -32.16 10.01
N ALA A 250 -1.30 -31.25 9.25
CA ALA A 250 -0.94 -29.83 9.24
C ALA A 250 -2.22 -29.00 9.08
N ASN A 251 -2.25 -27.81 9.66
CA ASN A 251 -3.40 -26.91 9.58
C ASN A 251 -3.37 -26.01 8.35
N ALA A 252 -2.17 -25.69 7.84
CA ALA A 252 -2.02 -24.84 6.68
C ALA A 252 -0.95 -25.35 5.72
N ALA A 253 -1.09 -25.02 4.44
CA ALA A 253 -0.08 -25.25 3.41
C ALA A 253 0.10 -23.99 2.57
N LYS A 254 1.34 -23.71 2.19
CA LYS A 254 1.74 -22.54 1.40
C LYS A 254 2.19 -22.98 0.00
N HIS A 255 1.79 -22.21 -1.00
CA HIS A 255 2.23 -22.32 -2.38
C HIS A 255 2.65 -20.94 -2.86
N VAL A 256 3.80 -20.84 -3.55
CA VAL A 256 4.29 -19.57 -4.09
C VAL A 256 4.54 -19.69 -5.59
N TRP A 257 3.93 -18.82 -6.38
CA TRP A 257 4.28 -18.57 -7.78
C TRP A 257 5.26 -17.39 -7.83
N VAL A 258 6.28 -17.51 -8.67
CA VAL A 258 7.30 -16.47 -8.83
C VAL A 258 7.29 -15.92 -10.25
N THR A 259 7.09 -14.62 -10.39
CA THR A 259 7.20 -13.88 -11.66
C THR A 259 8.51 -13.11 -11.71
N THR A 260 8.93 -12.73 -12.92
CA THR A 260 10.09 -11.87 -13.17
C THR A 260 9.67 -10.53 -13.72
N LEU A 261 10.40 -9.47 -13.34
CA LEU A 261 10.30 -8.16 -13.96
C LEU A 261 10.87 -8.17 -15.38
N ASP A 262 10.16 -7.56 -16.32
CA ASP A 262 10.68 -7.27 -17.65
C ASP A 262 11.37 -5.90 -17.67
N HIS A 263 12.70 -5.91 -17.48
CA HIS A 263 13.51 -4.69 -17.50
C HIS A 263 13.54 -3.98 -18.85
N GLU A 264 13.36 -4.71 -19.95
CA GLU A 264 13.32 -4.11 -21.29
C GLU A 264 12.03 -3.30 -21.46
N ALA A 265 10.88 -3.88 -21.07
CA ALA A 265 9.60 -3.18 -21.05
C ALA A 265 9.65 -1.93 -20.14
N ILE A 266 10.23 -2.06 -18.94
CA ILE A 266 10.40 -0.93 -18.01
C ILE A 266 11.25 0.18 -18.63
N THR A 267 12.37 -0.17 -19.26
CA THR A 267 13.27 0.81 -19.89
C THR A 267 12.61 1.51 -21.07
N ASN A 268 11.73 0.81 -21.80
CA ASN A 268 10.97 1.36 -22.92
C ASN A 268 9.79 2.24 -22.50
N GLY A 269 9.48 2.31 -21.19
CA GLY A 269 8.42 3.14 -20.62
C GLY A 269 7.09 2.42 -20.43
N ASP A 270 7.01 1.11 -20.70
CA ASP A 270 5.83 0.28 -20.47
C ASP A 270 5.82 -0.24 -19.01
N ALA A 271 5.86 0.70 -18.07
CA ALA A 271 5.88 0.42 -16.64
C ALA A 271 4.99 1.35 -15.84
N GLU A 272 4.55 0.83 -14.71
CA GLU A 272 3.74 1.51 -13.72
C GLU A 272 4.42 1.43 -12.35
N ILE A 273 4.04 2.33 -11.45
CA ILE A 273 4.55 2.32 -10.08
C ILE A 273 3.69 1.36 -9.26
N ASP A 274 4.32 0.38 -8.63
CA ASP A 274 3.65 -0.45 -7.63
C ASP A 274 3.45 0.35 -6.35
N GLU A 275 2.21 0.78 -6.10
CA GLU A 275 1.81 1.59 -4.94
C GLU A 275 2.24 1.00 -3.59
N GLY A 276 2.44 -0.32 -3.50
CA GLY A 276 2.84 -0.97 -2.26
C GLY A 276 4.34 -0.89 -1.97
N THR A 277 5.16 -0.84 -3.01
CA THR A 277 6.63 -0.89 -2.90
C THR A 277 7.31 0.39 -3.37
N GLY A 278 6.64 1.21 -4.17
CA GLY A 278 7.16 2.38 -4.86
C GLY A 278 8.18 2.05 -5.97
N GLY A 279 8.28 0.79 -6.38
CA GLY A 279 9.14 0.33 -7.47
C GLY A 279 8.43 0.39 -8.82
N LEU A 280 9.21 0.46 -9.91
CA LEU A 280 8.69 0.31 -11.27
C LEU A 280 8.47 -1.17 -11.57
N VAL A 281 7.32 -1.50 -12.13
CA VAL A 281 6.94 -2.84 -12.56
C VAL A 281 6.38 -2.74 -13.97
N ASP A 282 6.71 -3.71 -14.83
CA ASP A 282 6.16 -3.77 -16.17
C ASP A 282 4.62 -3.92 -16.15
N SER A 283 3.94 -3.22 -17.06
CA SER A 283 2.46 -3.22 -17.09
C SER A 283 1.89 -4.64 -17.30
N ALA A 284 2.60 -5.49 -18.04
CA ALA A 284 2.18 -6.88 -18.27
C ALA A 284 2.12 -7.70 -16.96
N GLY A 285 3.15 -7.61 -16.13
CA GLY A 285 3.23 -8.23 -14.82
C GLY A 285 2.14 -7.76 -13.88
N LEU A 286 1.86 -6.45 -13.81
CA LEU A 286 0.78 -5.91 -12.97
C LEU A 286 -0.62 -6.34 -13.41
N LEU A 287 -0.86 -6.42 -14.73
CA LEU A 287 -2.12 -6.92 -15.29
C LEU A 287 -2.30 -8.42 -15.02
N PHE A 288 -1.21 -9.20 -15.15
CA PHE A 288 -1.20 -10.60 -14.75
C PHE A 288 -1.51 -10.76 -13.26
N GLU A 289 -0.85 -10.00 -12.39
CA GLU A 289 -1.09 -10.04 -10.95
C GLU A 289 -2.55 -9.71 -10.58
N ALA A 290 -3.16 -8.72 -11.24
CA ALA A 290 -4.57 -8.39 -11.03
C ALA A 290 -5.49 -9.55 -11.43
N SER A 291 -5.23 -10.14 -12.60
CA SER A 291 -6.01 -11.27 -13.11
C SER A 291 -5.81 -12.53 -12.28
N TRP A 292 -4.58 -12.76 -11.79
CA TRP A 292 -4.23 -13.85 -10.90
C TRP A 292 -5.05 -13.78 -9.62
N VAL A 293 -5.06 -12.62 -8.93
CA VAL A 293 -5.84 -12.43 -7.68
C VAL A 293 -7.33 -12.72 -7.92
N ASN A 294 -7.91 -12.14 -8.97
CA ASN A 294 -9.33 -12.33 -9.30
C ASN A 294 -9.67 -13.81 -9.60
N THR A 295 -8.75 -14.52 -10.26
CA THR A 295 -8.94 -15.92 -10.64
C THR A 295 -8.81 -16.83 -9.44
N VAL A 296 -7.76 -16.68 -8.64
CA VAL A 296 -7.52 -17.55 -7.49
C VAL A 296 -8.45 -17.25 -6.33
N LEU A 297 -8.96 -16.02 -6.16
CA LEU A 297 -9.92 -15.71 -5.11
C LEU A 297 -11.36 -16.11 -5.46
N ASN A 298 -11.66 -16.44 -6.72
CA ASN A 298 -12.98 -16.90 -7.10
C ASN A 298 -13.35 -18.21 -6.36
N ASN A 299 -14.45 -18.18 -5.62
CA ASN A 299 -14.93 -19.29 -4.80
C ASN A 299 -15.70 -20.37 -5.60
N THR A 300 -15.92 -20.17 -6.89
CA THR A 300 -16.70 -21.10 -7.71
C THR A 300 -15.97 -22.45 -7.82
N GLY A 301 -16.60 -23.52 -7.35
CA GLY A 301 -16.03 -24.88 -7.37
C GLY A 301 -14.95 -25.14 -6.31
N ARG A 302 -14.83 -24.28 -5.28
CA ARG A 302 -13.93 -24.49 -4.13
C ARG A 302 -14.53 -25.46 -3.12
N GLU A 303 -13.67 -26.28 -2.54
CA GLU A 303 -14.05 -27.16 -1.43
C GLU A 303 -14.54 -26.38 -0.19
N PRO A 304 -15.74 -26.66 0.37
CA PRO A 304 -16.31 -25.87 1.47
C PRO A 304 -15.53 -25.94 2.79
N ASN A 305 -14.77 -27.01 3.03
CA ASN A 305 -14.03 -27.22 4.29
C ASN A 305 -12.55 -26.77 4.22
N ILE A 306 -12.17 -26.06 3.15
CA ILE A 306 -10.81 -25.58 2.96
C ILE A 306 -10.87 -24.09 2.67
N LEU A 307 -10.39 -23.31 3.64
CA LEU A 307 -10.24 -21.86 3.49
C LEU A 307 -9.03 -21.57 2.59
N PHE A 308 -9.17 -20.56 1.75
CA PHE A 308 -8.13 -20.16 0.82
C PHE A 308 -7.85 -18.67 0.96
N TYR A 309 -6.57 -18.35 1.05
CA TYR A 309 -6.05 -16.99 1.07
C TYR A 309 -5.05 -16.84 -0.05
N GLY A 310 -5.16 -15.78 -0.84
CA GLY A 310 -4.27 -15.50 -1.97
C GLY A 310 -3.83 -14.04 -1.94
N GLN A 311 -2.55 -13.81 -2.22
CA GLN A 311 -1.97 -12.47 -2.31
C GLN A 311 -0.94 -12.43 -3.44
N SER A 312 -1.06 -11.44 -4.33
CA SER A 312 -0.02 -11.07 -5.30
C SER A 312 0.90 -9.97 -4.72
N ALA A 313 2.01 -9.68 -5.39
CA ALA A 313 2.95 -8.67 -4.92
C ALA A 313 2.31 -7.26 -4.88
N SER A 314 1.48 -6.90 -5.86
CA SER A 314 0.73 -5.62 -5.91
C SER A 314 -0.48 -5.54 -4.97
N SER A 315 -0.89 -6.64 -4.32
CA SER A 315 -2.13 -6.67 -3.54
C SER A 315 -2.11 -5.67 -2.37
N PHE A 316 -0.97 -5.49 -1.70
CA PHE A 316 -0.87 -4.56 -0.58
C PHE A 316 -1.04 -3.10 -1.02
N GLY A 317 -0.40 -2.72 -2.13
CA GLY A 317 -0.54 -1.40 -2.75
C GLY A 317 -1.98 -1.10 -3.15
N LYS A 318 -2.60 -2.01 -3.89
CA LYS A 318 -3.99 -1.88 -4.37
C LYS A 318 -4.99 -1.72 -3.23
N VAL A 319 -4.90 -2.54 -2.19
CA VAL A 319 -5.81 -2.43 -1.03
C VAL A 319 -5.60 -1.10 -0.29
N SER A 320 -4.35 -0.61 -0.19
CA SER A 320 -4.06 0.66 0.45
C SER A 320 -4.65 1.83 -0.33
N GLU A 321 -4.44 1.84 -1.65
CA GLU A 321 -4.96 2.85 -2.57
C GLU A 321 -6.50 2.90 -2.56
N GLU A 322 -7.16 1.75 -2.71
CA GLU A 322 -8.62 1.64 -2.68
C GLU A 322 -9.22 2.17 -1.37
N ASN A 323 -8.56 1.93 -0.23
CA ASN A 323 -8.99 2.47 1.05
C ASN A 323 -8.81 4.00 1.13
N ILE A 324 -7.68 4.53 0.65
CA ILE A 324 -7.42 5.98 0.63
C ILE A 324 -8.48 6.70 -0.20
N TYR A 325 -8.72 6.26 -1.44
CA TYR A 325 -9.75 6.86 -2.29
C TYR A 325 -11.16 6.60 -1.76
N GLY A 326 -11.38 5.44 -1.14
CA GLY A 326 -12.61 5.09 -0.44
C GLY A 326 -12.98 6.08 0.67
N ASP A 327 -11.98 6.68 1.32
CA ASP A 327 -12.16 7.61 2.44
C ASP A 327 -12.33 9.08 2.03
N VAL A 328 -11.95 9.46 0.79
CA VAL A 328 -12.16 10.82 0.27
C VAL A 328 -13.63 11.25 0.34
N LYS A 329 -14.57 10.31 0.16
CA LYS A 329 -16.01 10.58 0.29
C LYS A 329 -16.42 11.00 1.71
N TRP A 330 -15.79 10.43 2.73
CA TRP A 330 -16.05 10.77 4.13
C TRP A 330 -15.52 12.15 4.48
N LEU A 331 -14.36 12.51 3.91
CA LEU A 331 -13.82 13.88 4.03
C LEU A 331 -14.79 14.91 3.43
N ALA A 332 -15.33 14.65 2.23
CA ALA A 332 -16.29 15.53 1.58
C ALA A 332 -17.61 15.66 2.39
N LEU A 333 -18.09 14.56 2.98
CA LEU A 333 -19.25 14.57 3.87
C LEU A 333 -18.97 15.40 5.14
N GLY A 334 -17.78 15.26 5.72
CA GLY A 334 -17.35 16.04 6.89
C GLY A 334 -17.36 17.55 6.64
N PHE A 335 -16.79 18.00 5.50
CA PHE A 335 -16.84 19.41 5.11
C PHE A 335 -18.27 19.90 4.88
N SER A 336 -19.13 19.07 4.29
CA SER A 336 -20.55 19.40 4.08
C SER A 336 -21.31 19.57 5.39
N LEU A 337 -21.05 18.71 6.37
CA LEU A 337 -21.66 18.79 7.71
C LEU A 337 -21.17 20.03 8.48
N MET A 338 -19.87 20.35 8.38
CA MET A 338 -19.33 21.59 8.94
C MET A 338 -19.96 22.83 8.30
N PHE A 339 -20.13 22.84 6.98
CA PHE A 339 -20.84 23.92 6.30
C PHE A 339 -22.27 24.09 6.82
N ALA A 340 -23.02 22.99 6.97
CA ALA A 340 -24.38 23.02 7.52
C ALA A 340 -24.41 23.50 8.98
N PHE A 341 -23.50 23.01 9.82
CA PHE A 341 -23.38 23.39 11.22
C PHE A 341 -23.11 24.88 11.40
N VAL A 342 -22.15 25.43 10.65
CA VAL A 342 -21.81 26.86 10.70
C VAL A 342 -22.99 27.72 10.26
N ASN A 343 -23.72 27.31 9.22
CA ASN A 343 -24.92 28.02 8.76
C ASN A 343 -26.06 27.95 9.79
N MET A 344 -26.23 26.84 10.51
CA MET A 344 -27.25 26.69 11.54
C MET A 344 -26.94 27.48 12.81
N THR A 345 -25.66 27.59 13.19
CA THR A 345 -25.23 28.24 14.42
C THR A 345 -25.06 29.75 14.28
N LEU A 346 -24.51 30.23 13.15
CA LEU A 346 -24.31 31.66 12.88
C LEU A 346 -25.50 32.30 12.13
N GLY A 347 -26.29 31.50 11.41
CA GLY A 347 -27.45 31.98 10.67
C GLY A 347 -28.70 32.03 11.53
N ARG A 348 -29.51 33.08 11.36
CA ARG A 348 -30.88 33.10 11.90
C ARG A 348 -31.85 32.51 10.88
N ARG A 349 -33.00 32.01 11.34
CA ARG A 349 -34.06 31.41 10.49
C ARG A 349 -34.85 32.48 9.71
N ASN A 350 -34.16 33.27 8.91
CA ASN A 350 -34.73 34.25 7.99
C ASN A 350 -33.91 34.25 6.69
N GLN A 351 -34.53 34.49 5.53
CA GLN A 351 -33.84 34.48 4.22
C GLN A 351 -32.80 35.62 4.06
N VAL A 352 -32.79 36.60 4.96
CA VAL A 352 -31.87 37.76 4.91
C VAL A 352 -30.65 37.59 5.82
N GLU A 353 -30.79 36.88 6.94
CA GLU A 353 -29.73 36.75 7.96
C GLU A 353 -28.98 35.41 7.88
N GLN A 354 -29.26 34.60 6.85
CA GLN A 354 -28.44 33.44 6.51
C GLN A 354 -27.12 33.93 5.89
N ARG A 355 -25.99 33.40 6.37
CA ARG A 355 -24.63 33.81 5.94
C ARG A 355 -23.87 32.68 5.21
N PRO A 356 -24.46 32.06 4.16
CA PRO A 356 -23.84 30.92 3.50
C PRO A 356 -22.53 31.26 2.80
N LEU A 357 -22.44 32.43 2.18
CA LEU A 357 -21.21 32.88 1.53
C LEU A 357 -20.07 33.08 2.53
N LEU A 358 -20.36 33.60 3.74
CA LEU A 358 -19.35 33.78 4.78
C LEU A 358 -18.80 32.43 5.25
N SER A 359 -19.68 31.45 5.45
CA SER A 359 -19.28 30.07 5.80
C SER A 359 -18.44 29.42 4.70
N LEU A 360 -18.87 29.57 3.43
CA LEU A 360 -18.15 29.02 2.28
C LEU A 360 -16.75 29.62 2.13
N PHE A 361 -16.61 30.95 2.20
CA PHE A 361 -15.30 31.61 2.13
C PHE A 361 -14.42 31.28 3.34
N GLY A 362 -15.01 31.07 4.52
CA GLY A 362 -14.30 30.56 5.70
C GLY A 362 -13.68 29.19 5.43
N LEU A 363 -14.46 28.23 4.94
CA LEU A 363 -13.97 26.89 4.59
C LEU A 363 -12.96 26.92 3.44
N LEU A 364 -13.21 27.73 2.41
CA LEU A 364 -12.28 27.92 1.30
C LEU A 364 -10.93 28.47 1.79
N SER A 365 -10.93 29.38 2.77
CA SER A 365 -9.70 29.92 3.33
C SER A 365 -8.85 28.86 4.03
N CYS A 366 -9.48 27.89 4.71
CA CYS A 366 -8.78 26.73 5.26
C CYS A 366 -8.20 25.85 4.15
N GLY A 367 -8.93 25.65 3.05
CA GLY A 367 -8.45 24.94 1.86
C GLY A 367 -7.22 25.62 1.25
N PHE A 368 -7.24 26.95 1.11
CA PHE A 368 -6.06 27.70 0.66
C PHE A 368 -4.89 27.57 1.63
N ALA A 369 -5.12 27.60 2.93
CA ALA A 369 -4.05 27.42 3.91
C ALA A 369 -3.36 26.05 3.77
N ILE A 370 -4.14 24.98 3.52
CA ILE A 370 -3.61 23.64 3.23
C ILE A 370 -2.79 23.66 1.93
N GLY A 371 -3.34 24.22 0.85
CA GLY A 371 -2.66 24.30 -0.45
C GLY A 371 -1.35 25.11 -0.40
N ILE A 372 -1.33 26.21 0.34
CA ILE A 372 -0.12 27.01 0.60
C ILE A 372 0.90 26.20 1.38
N SER A 373 0.47 25.47 2.41
CA SER A 373 1.38 24.71 3.27
C SER A 373 2.09 23.62 2.46
N TYR A 374 1.35 22.83 1.69
CA TYR A 374 1.95 21.83 0.79
C TYR A 374 2.79 22.50 -0.30
N GLY A 375 2.30 23.59 -0.90
CA GLY A 375 3.01 24.29 -1.96
C GLY A 375 4.36 24.84 -1.53
N ILE A 376 4.44 25.44 -0.33
CA ILE A 376 5.72 25.93 0.22
C ILE A 376 6.66 24.78 0.57
N CYS A 377 6.14 23.66 1.09
CA CYS A 377 6.95 22.50 1.43
C CYS A 377 7.48 21.74 0.18
N SER A 378 6.81 21.90 -0.97
CA SER A 378 7.17 21.23 -2.23
C SER A 378 7.89 22.12 -3.24
N ALA A 379 7.92 23.44 -3.03
CA ALA A 379 8.71 24.38 -3.81
C ALA A 379 10.21 24.20 -3.53
#